data_AF-A0AAE4VDZ2-F1
#
_entry.id   AF-A0AAE4VDZ2-F1
#
_cell.length_a   1.000
_cell.length_b   1.000
_cell.length_c   1.000
_cell.angle_alpha   90.00
_cell.angle_beta   90.00
_cell.angle_gamma   90.00
#
_symmetry.space_group_name_H-M   'P 1'
#
loop_
_entity.id
_entity.type
_entity.pdbx_description
1 polymer ?
#
loop_
_entity_poly.entity_id
_entity_poly.type
_entity_poly.pdbx_seq_one_letter_code
_entity_poly.pdbx_strand_id
1 'polypeptide(L)'
;MRNFATYDGPPAYKPWRAPLRTPTSVDHLLAGYTPKRLSIPVAMIDRPYFHNQIPWAVELTGTTNSLAIGGKPQAGKTTFLQTLIVAGARTHAPKDLQFFCLDFSSGKLRPLEGLPHVASVATRIEVARIRRTLAQLTAIANFREKVISDHHGLDWASYLQERHNPQHLASRDPYSDIVFIIDGWDNFTTDDWLPDDAIQGEHDKYIEQVTSLARRGANIGIHLAIGLNRWTALRTTIRSSIGLKIDLSPADINDTGIELTRVVNEIPPKSPGRALSTHAKDYDGIEDAYMHLMVGAPRLDGLDTMAGIAQTFATTVATITEQWKNETSFPPKMEMLPAHLSYADVTTKAPPAKHEDPEHLRWSLPVGLMESTLEPLVLNVMQDPHVLVFGENDSGKTQDLHTIAKAITDRNTPQQVKFVVIDYDGDLEGAVPDEYMAPSATLNDGTVASTYIRNSLELEKSAPLIRAGLEPRRQPANVSKEDRARHSWWSGPEIVLLCDDWHQVITQHPLQYSALQAELAEFIESRTSGFHFIAACHSAQFYTLTSLNKGALGVAWNRGGHVLVHSGNKDEYPGKEIPIRKRRPGEALYIRRRQQRDTVQIAQLP
;
A
#
# COMPACT_ATOMS: atom_id res chain seq x y z
N MET A 1 31.18 -24.66 -64.89
CA MET A 1 30.67 -24.68 -63.51
C MET A 1 30.57 -26.12 -63.07
N ARG A 2 31.43 -26.59 -62.15
CA ARG A 2 31.30 -27.93 -61.57
C ARG A 2 30.15 -27.89 -60.56
N ASN A 3 29.11 -28.68 -60.81
CA ASN A 3 28.07 -28.99 -59.81
C ASN A 3 28.75 -29.67 -58.63
N PHE A 4 28.87 -28.97 -57.50
CA PHE A 4 29.21 -29.60 -56.24
C PHE A 4 27.99 -30.44 -55.82
N ALA A 5 28.09 -31.73 -56.09
CA ALA A 5 27.21 -32.75 -55.56
C ALA A 5 27.08 -32.58 -54.04
N THR A 6 25.87 -32.81 -53.52
CA THR A 6 25.56 -32.88 -52.10
C THR A 6 26.55 -33.83 -51.41
N TYR A 7 27.33 -33.28 -50.48
CA TYR A 7 28.28 -34.03 -49.68
C TYR A 7 27.51 -34.84 -48.62
N ASP A 8 27.50 -36.17 -48.74
CA ASP A 8 26.86 -37.13 -47.82
C ASP A 8 27.77 -37.57 -46.65
N GLY A 9 28.88 -36.86 -46.41
CA GLY A 9 29.75 -37.12 -45.26
C GLY A 9 29.21 -36.48 -43.97
N PRO A 10 29.80 -36.82 -42.81
CA PRO A 10 29.41 -36.22 -41.54
C PRO A 10 29.56 -34.69 -41.61
N PRO A 11 28.62 -33.93 -41.01
CA PRO A 11 28.64 -32.47 -41.07
C PRO A 11 29.97 -31.93 -40.51
N ALA A 12 30.54 -30.96 -41.22
CA ALA A 12 31.78 -30.33 -40.78
C ALA A 12 31.61 -29.73 -39.37
N TYR A 13 32.60 -29.95 -38.51
CA TYR A 13 32.65 -29.28 -37.21
C TYR A 13 32.68 -27.76 -37.41
N LYS A 14 31.78 -27.06 -36.71
CA LYS A 14 31.63 -25.60 -36.81
C LYS A 14 32.29 -24.94 -35.59
N PRO A 15 33.56 -24.51 -35.67
CA PRO A 15 34.20 -23.78 -34.57
C PRO A 15 33.52 -22.43 -34.33
N TRP A 16 33.00 -21.80 -35.39
CA TRP A 16 32.27 -20.55 -35.30
C TRP A 16 30.77 -20.78 -35.43
N ARG A 17 30.04 -20.46 -34.35
CA ARG A 17 28.58 -20.42 -34.36
C ARG A 17 28.10 -19.14 -35.05
N ALA A 18 26.84 -19.13 -35.46
CA ALA A 18 26.24 -17.92 -36.00
C ALA A 18 26.26 -16.82 -34.92
N PRO A 19 26.68 -15.58 -35.25
CA PRO A 19 26.73 -14.51 -34.25
C PRO A 19 25.35 -14.27 -33.62
N LEU A 20 25.30 -14.07 -32.30
CA LEU A 20 24.08 -13.74 -31.59
C LEU A 20 23.56 -12.35 -32.03
N ARG A 21 22.64 -12.36 -33.01
CA ARG A 21 21.99 -11.17 -33.59
C ARG A 21 20.48 -11.18 -33.40
N THR A 22 19.88 -12.35 -33.30
CA THR A 22 18.45 -12.56 -33.07
C THR A 22 18.22 -13.08 -31.66
N PRO A 23 17.20 -12.60 -30.95
CA PRO A 23 16.87 -13.11 -29.63
C PRO A 23 16.20 -14.48 -29.73
N THR A 24 16.60 -15.39 -28.85
CA THR A 24 15.97 -16.71 -28.71
C THR A 24 14.68 -16.60 -27.89
N SER A 25 13.59 -17.25 -28.28
CA SER A 25 12.35 -17.25 -27.50
C SER A 25 12.52 -17.95 -26.15
N VAL A 26 11.69 -17.64 -25.16
CA VAL A 26 11.82 -18.21 -23.81
C VAL A 26 11.66 -19.73 -23.83
N ASP A 27 10.71 -20.27 -24.59
CA ASP A 27 10.53 -21.71 -24.72
C ASP A 27 11.77 -22.42 -25.31
N HIS A 28 12.46 -21.78 -26.25
CA HIS A 28 13.75 -22.28 -26.76
C HIS A 28 14.90 -22.12 -25.75
N LEU A 29 14.96 -21.01 -25.00
CA LEU A 29 15.94 -20.84 -23.91
C LEU A 29 15.80 -21.93 -22.83
N LEU A 30 14.57 -22.38 -22.60
CA LEU A 30 14.25 -23.40 -21.60
C LEU A 30 14.40 -24.83 -22.13
N ALA A 31 14.69 -25.01 -23.42
CA ALA A 31 14.85 -26.33 -24.01
C ALA A 31 16.04 -27.08 -23.36
N GLY A 32 15.75 -28.14 -22.60
CA GLY A 32 16.75 -28.91 -21.87
C GLY A 32 17.26 -28.23 -20.59
N TYR A 33 16.70 -27.09 -20.20
CA TYR A 33 17.02 -26.44 -18.93
C TYR A 33 16.32 -27.18 -17.78
N THR A 34 17.08 -27.54 -16.75
CA THR A 34 16.52 -28.10 -15.51
C THR A 34 16.26 -26.95 -14.54
N PRO A 35 15.00 -26.71 -14.13
CA PRO A 35 14.68 -25.65 -13.18
C PRO A 35 15.47 -25.79 -11.88
N LYS A 36 16.06 -24.68 -11.44
CA LYS A 36 16.71 -24.55 -10.13
C LYS A 36 16.09 -23.35 -9.42
N ARG A 37 16.04 -23.42 -8.09
CA ARG A 37 15.47 -22.35 -7.26
C ARG A 37 16.14 -21.02 -7.58
N LEU A 38 15.34 -20.04 -7.99
CA LEU A 38 15.75 -18.66 -8.29
C LEU A 38 16.83 -18.53 -9.37
N SER A 39 16.95 -19.54 -10.23
CA SER A 39 17.75 -19.52 -11.45
C SER A 39 16.80 -19.36 -12.65
N ILE A 40 16.90 -18.24 -13.36
CA ILE A 40 15.94 -17.86 -14.40
C ILE A 40 16.66 -17.63 -15.73
N PRO A 41 16.52 -18.52 -16.73
CA PRO A 41 17.12 -18.37 -18.06
C PRO A 41 16.54 -17.17 -18.81
N VAL A 42 17.37 -16.17 -19.10
CA VAL A 42 16.92 -14.91 -19.73
C VAL A 42 17.67 -14.54 -20.99
N ALA A 43 18.79 -15.19 -21.29
CA ALA A 43 19.63 -14.84 -22.43
C ALA A 43 20.37 -16.05 -22.97
N MET A 44 20.90 -15.93 -24.19
CA MET A 44 21.96 -16.81 -24.70
C MET A 44 23.31 -16.13 -24.50
N ILE A 45 24.32 -16.88 -24.05
CA ILE A 45 25.72 -16.46 -24.07
C ILE A 45 26.47 -17.10 -25.23
N ASP A 46 27.40 -16.35 -25.79
CA ASP A 46 28.35 -16.86 -26.77
C ASP A 46 29.65 -17.25 -26.06
N ARG A 47 30.11 -18.49 -26.23
CA ARG A 47 31.38 -18.97 -25.68
C ARG A 47 32.33 -19.33 -26.83
N PRO A 48 33.00 -18.32 -27.43
CA PRO A 48 33.94 -18.50 -28.53
C PRO A 48 34.98 -19.60 -28.29
N TYR A 49 35.59 -19.62 -27.10
CA TYR A 49 36.63 -20.60 -26.74
C TYR A 49 36.12 -22.05 -26.81
N PHE A 50 34.86 -22.28 -26.41
CA PHE A 50 34.22 -23.59 -26.38
C PHE A 50 33.40 -23.91 -27.65
N HIS A 51 33.41 -23.02 -28.64
CA HIS A 51 32.67 -23.15 -29.90
C HIS A 51 31.15 -23.46 -29.71
N ASN A 52 30.57 -22.95 -28.63
CA ASN A 52 29.17 -23.21 -28.28
C ASN A 52 28.44 -21.94 -27.79
N GLN A 53 27.11 -22.03 -27.80
CA GLN A 53 26.20 -21.02 -27.27
C GLN A 53 25.25 -21.74 -26.32
N ILE A 54 25.05 -21.19 -25.12
CA ILE A 54 24.15 -21.80 -24.12
C ILE A 54 23.23 -20.77 -23.48
N PRO A 55 22.09 -21.22 -22.93
CA PRO A 55 21.27 -20.38 -22.07
C PRO A 55 22.07 -19.91 -20.85
N TRP A 56 21.94 -18.63 -20.53
CA TRP A 56 22.42 -18.03 -19.30
C TRP A 56 21.23 -17.65 -18.43
N ALA A 57 21.36 -18.01 -17.16
CA ALA A 57 20.35 -17.75 -16.14
C ALA A 57 20.81 -16.66 -15.19
N VAL A 58 19.87 -15.80 -14.84
CA VAL A 58 19.98 -14.90 -13.69
C VAL A 58 19.84 -15.75 -12.44
N GLU A 59 20.83 -15.66 -11.55
CA GLU A 59 20.82 -16.32 -10.24
C GLU A 59 20.49 -15.29 -9.15
N LEU A 60 19.29 -15.38 -8.55
CA LEU A 60 18.87 -14.47 -7.47
C LEU A 60 19.14 -15.06 -6.08
N THR A 61 20.24 -15.78 -5.93
CA THR A 61 20.68 -16.34 -4.64
C THR A 61 22.07 -15.83 -4.27
N GLY A 62 22.38 -15.82 -2.97
CA GLY A 62 23.69 -15.42 -2.47
C GLY A 62 24.08 -13.99 -2.84
N THR A 63 25.27 -13.82 -3.42
CA THR A 63 25.86 -12.51 -3.73
C THR A 63 25.17 -11.79 -4.88
N THR A 64 24.39 -12.48 -5.73
CA THR A 64 23.68 -11.93 -6.89
C THR A 64 22.17 -11.77 -6.68
N ASN A 65 21.71 -11.74 -5.42
CA ASN A 65 20.29 -11.63 -5.03
C ASN A 65 19.53 -10.42 -5.61
N SER A 66 20.25 -9.39 -6.06
CA SER A 66 19.67 -8.19 -6.66
C SER A 66 20.42 -7.88 -7.95
N LEU A 67 19.69 -7.43 -8.95
CA LEU A 67 20.21 -7.09 -10.26
C LEU A 67 19.87 -5.66 -10.68
N ALA A 68 20.74 -5.09 -11.49
CA ALA A 68 20.48 -3.84 -12.18
C ALA A 68 20.99 -3.89 -13.62
N ILE A 69 20.20 -3.28 -14.50
CA ILE A 69 20.38 -3.32 -15.95
C ILE A 69 20.49 -1.88 -16.45
N GLY A 70 21.70 -1.51 -16.85
CA GLY A 70 22.02 -0.19 -17.41
C GLY A 70 22.05 -0.19 -18.93
N GLY A 71 21.71 0.95 -19.53
CA GLY A 71 21.86 1.14 -20.96
C GLY A 71 21.04 2.32 -21.48
N LYS A 72 21.33 2.78 -22.69
CA LYS A 72 20.62 3.91 -23.31
C LYS A 72 19.11 3.63 -23.51
N PRO A 73 18.28 4.65 -23.75
CA PRO A 73 16.89 4.45 -24.16
C PRO A 73 16.79 3.46 -25.33
N GLN A 74 15.77 2.58 -25.30
CA GLN A 74 15.54 1.53 -26.31
C GLN A 74 16.64 0.44 -26.43
N ALA A 75 17.58 0.35 -25.48
CA ALA A 75 18.61 -0.69 -25.50
C ALA A 75 18.07 -2.12 -25.26
N GLY A 76 16.86 -2.27 -24.70
CA GLY A 76 16.25 -3.58 -24.39
C GLY A 76 16.03 -3.86 -22.90
N LYS A 77 16.14 -2.86 -22.02
CA LYS A 77 15.94 -3.00 -20.55
C LYS A 77 14.58 -3.58 -20.19
N THR A 78 13.50 -2.98 -20.66
CA THR A 78 12.14 -3.47 -20.44
C THR A 78 11.95 -4.89 -21.00
N THR A 79 12.55 -5.19 -22.16
CA THR A 79 12.50 -6.54 -22.73
C THR A 79 13.22 -7.56 -21.85
N PHE A 80 14.37 -7.22 -21.27
CA PHE A 80 15.03 -8.07 -20.28
C PHE A 80 14.11 -8.39 -19.10
N LEU A 81 13.46 -7.37 -18.53
CA LEU A 81 12.55 -7.55 -17.40
C LEU A 81 11.32 -8.39 -17.77
N GLN A 82 10.76 -8.19 -18.96
CA GLN A 82 9.67 -9.04 -19.49
C GLN A 82 10.14 -10.50 -19.64
N THR A 83 11.33 -10.72 -20.17
CA THR A 83 11.91 -12.07 -20.34
C THR A 83 12.17 -12.73 -19.00
N LEU A 84 12.65 -11.98 -18.01
CA LEU A 84 12.82 -12.44 -16.63
C LEU A 84 11.47 -12.89 -16.02
N ILE A 85 10.41 -12.10 -16.18
CA ILE A 85 9.07 -12.45 -15.68
C ILE A 85 8.54 -13.70 -16.38
N VAL A 86 8.56 -13.74 -17.72
CA VAL A 86 8.01 -14.87 -18.50
C VAL A 86 8.79 -16.15 -18.25
N ALA A 87 10.12 -16.11 -18.25
CA ALA A 87 10.95 -17.28 -17.96
C ALA A 87 10.80 -17.75 -16.51
N GLY A 88 10.76 -16.83 -15.54
CA GLY A 88 10.56 -17.17 -14.13
C GLY A 88 9.19 -17.83 -13.90
N ALA A 89 8.13 -17.28 -14.49
CA ALA A 89 6.79 -17.83 -14.41
C ALA A 89 6.63 -19.20 -15.10
N ARG A 90 7.47 -19.49 -16.11
CA ARG A 90 7.51 -20.80 -16.78
C ARG A 90 8.27 -21.86 -15.97
N THR A 91 9.29 -21.45 -15.20
CA THR A 91 10.18 -22.37 -14.47
C THR A 91 9.83 -22.58 -13.00
N HIS A 92 9.10 -21.65 -12.37
CA HIS A 92 8.75 -21.70 -10.95
C HIS A 92 7.22 -21.73 -10.78
N ALA A 93 6.72 -22.43 -9.76
CA ALA A 93 5.30 -22.36 -9.42
C ALA A 93 4.96 -20.98 -8.82
N PRO A 94 3.70 -20.50 -8.94
CA PRO A 94 3.29 -19.23 -8.34
C PRO A 94 3.60 -19.12 -6.86
N LYS A 95 3.44 -20.21 -6.09
CA LYS A 95 3.78 -20.26 -4.65
C LYS A 95 5.28 -20.13 -4.35
N ASP A 96 6.15 -20.37 -5.32
CA ASP A 96 7.61 -20.31 -5.16
C ASP A 96 8.19 -18.98 -5.64
N LEU A 97 7.53 -18.29 -6.57
CA LEU A 97 8.02 -17.03 -7.15
C LEU A 97 6.89 -16.04 -7.47
N GLN A 98 7.02 -14.81 -6.98
CA GLN A 98 6.13 -13.69 -7.28
C GLN A 98 6.86 -12.47 -7.82
N PHE A 99 6.15 -11.67 -8.62
CA PHE A 99 6.64 -10.42 -9.18
C PHE A 99 5.78 -9.24 -8.71
N PHE A 100 6.43 -8.19 -8.25
CA PHE A 100 5.83 -6.87 -8.03
C PHE A 100 6.53 -5.88 -8.95
N CYS A 101 5.79 -5.08 -9.72
CA CYS A 101 6.38 -4.22 -10.73
C CYS A 101 5.96 -2.76 -10.55
N LEU A 102 6.95 -1.87 -10.61
CA LEU A 102 6.77 -0.44 -10.85
C LEU A 102 7.26 -0.12 -12.28
N ASP A 103 6.34 0.26 -13.17
CA ASP A 103 6.62 0.62 -14.57
C ASP A 103 6.61 2.15 -14.72
N PHE A 104 7.80 2.73 -14.60
CA PHE A 104 8.07 4.16 -14.77
C PHE A 104 8.61 4.49 -16.16
N SER A 105 8.62 3.50 -17.06
CA SER A 105 9.24 3.60 -18.37
C SER A 105 8.18 3.72 -19.47
N SER A 106 7.58 2.61 -19.89
CA SER A 106 6.76 2.57 -21.12
C SER A 106 5.42 1.85 -20.98
N GLY A 107 5.04 1.41 -19.77
CA GLY A 107 3.78 0.68 -19.53
C GLY A 107 3.77 -0.73 -20.12
N LYS A 108 4.91 -1.20 -20.66
CA LYS A 108 5.01 -2.48 -21.36
C LYS A 108 5.05 -3.69 -20.42
N LEU A 109 5.14 -3.50 -19.12
CA LEU A 109 4.98 -4.60 -18.15
C LEU A 109 3.49 -4.97 -17.93
N ARG A 110 2.55 -4.05 -18.23
CA ARG A 110 1.12 -4.25 -17.95
C ARG A 110 0.50 -5.53 -18.53
N PRO A 111 0.81 -5.96 -19.77
CA PRO A 111 0.27 -7.20 -20.33
C PRO A 111 0.60 -8.46 -19.52
N LEU A 112 1.63 -8.43 -18.68
CA LEU A 112 2.06 -9.56 -17.85
C LEU A 112 1.29 -9.66 -16.51
N GLU A 113 0.51 -8.64 -16.13
CA GLU A 113 -0.28 -8.64 -14.87
C GLU A 113 -1.32 -9.79 -14.81
N GLY A 114 -1.69 -10.34 -15.96
CA GLY A 114 -2.54 -11.51 -16.06
C GLY A 114 -1.90 -12.81 -15.57
N LEU A 115 -0.57 -12.88 -15.43
CA LEU A 115 0.11 -14.08 -14.92
C LEU A 115 -0.26 -14.35 -13.46
N PRO A 116 -0.34 -15.63 -13.03
CA PRO A 116 -0.59 -15.98 -11.63
C PRO A 116 0.58 -15.57 -10.71
N HIS A 117 1.78 -15.42 -11.23
CA HIS A 117 2.98 -14.98 -10.49
C HIS A 117 3.04 -13.47 -10.27
N VAL A 118 2.37 -12.67 -11.09
CA VAL A 118 2.47 -11.21 -11.03
C VAL A 118 1.40 -10.67 -10.08
N ALA A 119 1.86 -10.14 -8.95
CA ALA A 119 0.98 -9.64 -7.89
C ALA A 119 0.45 -8.23 -8.19
N SER A 120 1.26 -7.38 -8.83
CA SER A 120 0.90 -5.99 -9.16
C SER A 120 1.79 -5.45 -10.28
N VAL A 121 1.20 -4.68 -11.21
CA VAL A 121 1.94 -3.77 -12.10
C VAL A 121 1.41 -2.34 -11.93
N ALA A 122 2.21 -1.48 -11.29
CA ALA A 122 1.88 -0.09 -11.07
C ALA A 122 2.60 0.83 -12.07
N THR A 123 1.84 1.59 -12.84
CA THR A 123 2.39 2.60 -13.74
C THR A 123 2.64 3.93 -13.02
N ARG A 124 3.47 4.81 -13.60
CA ARG A 124 3.78 6.15 -13.02
C ARG A 124 2.57 7.00 -12.65
N ILE A 125 1.42 6.81 -13.30
CA ILE A 125 0.20 7.61 -13.03
C ILE A 125 -0.67 7.01 -11.91
N GLU A 126 -0.43 5.77 -11.52
CA GLU A 126 -1.21 5.06 -10.50
C GLU A 126 -0.56 5.22 -9.11
N VAL A 127 -0.47 6.47 -8.62
CA VAL A 127 0.20 6.82 -7.36
C VAL A 127 -0.28 5.96 -6.17
N ALA A 128 -1.59 5.76 -6.04
CA ALA A 128 -2.16 4.89 -5.00
C ALA A 128 -1.65 3.44 -5.10
N ARG A 129 -1.51 2.90 -6.32
CA ARG A 129 -1.00 1.56 -6.57
C ARG A 129 0.49 1.44 -6.26
N ILE A 130 1.27 2.48 -6.56
CA ILE A 130 2.70 2.57 -6.19
C ILE A 130 2.85 2.58 -4.66
N ARG A 131 2.11 3.45 -3.97
CA ARG A 131 2.04 3.54 -2.50
C ARG A 131 1.72 2.19 -1.87
N ARG A 132 0.64 1.56 -2.33
CA ARG A 132 0.18 0.26 -1.85
C ARG A 132 1.20 -0.84 -2.09
N THR A 133 1.84 -0.87 -3.26
CA THR A 133 2.89 -1.85 -3.60
C THR A 133 4.08 -1.74 -2.65
N LEU A 134 4.57 -0.53 -2.39
CA LEU A 134 5.69 -0.32 -1.47
C LEU A 134 5.30 -0.61 -0.01
N ALA A 135 4.08 -0.25 0.40
CA ALA A 135 3.56 -0.57 1.73
C ALA A 135 3.46 -2.09 1.95
N GLN A 136 2.92 -2.82 0.97
CA GLN A 136 2.83 -4.28 1.02
C GLN A 136 4.20 -4.95 1.14
N LEU A 137 5.16 -4.56 0.29
CA LEU A 137 6.52 -5.11 0.33
C LEU A 137 7.21 -4.82 1.65
N THR A 138 7.02 -3.61 2.20
CA THR A 138 7.55 -3.23 3.51
C THR A 138 6.92 -4.06 4.63
N ALA A 139 5.60 -4.29 4.60
CA ALA A 139 4.91 -5.11 5.58
C ALA A 139 5.38 -6.58 5.55
N ILE A 140 5.52 -7.16 4.36
CA ILE A 140 6.08 -8.51 4.16
C ILE A 140 7.51 -8.57 4.72
N ALA A 141 8.35 -7.60 4.37
CA ALA A 141 9.73 -7.54 4.84
C ALA A 141 9.83 -7.51 6.37
N ASN A 142 9.02 -6.66 7.00
CA ASN A 142 9.00 -6.52 8.47
C ASN A 142 8.46 -7.79 9.16
N PHE A 143 7.44 -8.43 8.58
CA PHE A 143 6.93 -9.71 9.09
C PHE A 143 8.01 -10.79 9.06
N ARG A 144 8.66 -10.97 7.90
CA ARG A 144 9.72 -11.98 7.70
C ARG A 144 10.90 -11.75 8.64
N GLU A 145 11.38 -10.51 8.74
CA GLU A 145 12.51 -10.15 9.61
C GLU A 145 12.17 -10.39 11.09
N LYS A 146 10.95 -10.06 11.53
CA LYS A 146 10.50 -10.32 12.89
C LYS A 146 10.53 -11.82 13.21
N VAL A 147 9.92 -12.65 12.35
CA VAL A 147 9.91 -14.11 12.54
C VAL A 147 11.33 -14.69 12.55
N ILE A 148 12.20 -14.24 11.64
CA ILE A 148 13.60 -14.68 11.59
C ILE A 148 14.36 -14.30 12.87
N SER A 149 14.19 -13.05 13.33
CA SER A 149 14.86 -12.52 14.52
C SER A 149 14.39 -13.21 15.81
N ASP A 150 13.10 -13.46 15.96
CA ASP A 150 12.50 -14.03 17.17
C ASP A 150 12.97 -15.49 17.42
N HIS A 151 13.47 -16.17 16.38
CA HIS A 151 13.89 -17.57 16.42
C HIS A 151 15.42 -17.77 16.28
N HIS A 152 16.20 -16.94 16.98
CA HIS A 152 17.68 -17.01 17.02
C HIS A 152 18.38 -16.76 15.66
N GLY A 153 17.77 -16.02 14.75
CA GLY A 153 18.41 -15.66 13.47
C GLY A 153 18.39 -16.80 12.45
N LEU A 154 17.23 -17.44 12.27
CA LEU A 154 16.97 -18.39 11.19
C LEU A 154 17.48 -17.84 9.85
N ASP A 155 18.17 -18.65 9.07
CA ASP A 155 18.48 -18.26 7.69
C ASP A 155 17.22 -18.36 6.81
N TRP A 156 17.28 -17.72 5.63
CA TRP A 156 16.15 -17.70 4.70
C TRP A 156 15.73 -19.11 4.24
N ALA A 157 16.69 -20.03 4.09
CA ALA A 157 16.40 -21.40 3.68
C ALA A 157 15.59 -22.15 4.74
N SER A 158 15.94 -21.99 6.02
CA SER A 158 15.20 -22.55 7.16
C SER A 158 13.83 -21.91 7.31
N TYR A 159 13.73 -20.58 7.11
CA TYR A 159 12.43 -19.89 7.09
C TYR A 159 11.46 -20.51 6.09
N LEU A 160 11.92 -20.79 4.86
CA LEU A 160 11.09 -21.41 3.82
C LEU A 160 10.61 -22.82 4.22
N GLN A 161 11.43 -23.60 4.91
CA GLN A 161 11.02 -24.92 5.42
C GLN A 161 9.93 -24.78 6.49
N GLU A 162 10.10 -23.84 7.43
CA GLU A 162 9.15 -23.60 8.51
C GLU A 162 7.79 -23.06 8.03
N ARG A 163 7.71 -22.50 6.81
CA ARG A 163 6.41 -22.12 6.21
C ARG A 163 5.49 -23.33 5.99
N HIS A 164 6.05 -24.53 5.85
CA HIS A 164 5.27 -25.76 5.71
C HIS A 164 4.80 -26.33 7.05
N ASN A 165 5.29 -25.79 8.18
CA ASN A 165 4.89 -26.21 9.52
C ASN A 165 3.69 -25.35 10.00
N PRO A 166 2.46 -25.89 10.09
CA PRO A 166 1.27 -25.11 10.44
C PRO A 166 1.32 -24.51 11.86
N GLN A 167 2.20 -25.02 12.73
CA GLN A 167 2.37 -24.50 14.08
C GLN A 167 3.38 -23.35 14.15
N HIS A 168 4.23 -23.20 13.14
CA HIS A 168 5.23 -22.14 13.10
C HIS A 168 4.62 -20.83 12.60
N LEU A 169 5.06 -19.70 13.14
CA LEU A 169 4.54 -18.38 12.77
C LEU A 169 4.78 -18.05 11.28
N ALA A 170 5.84 -18.60 10.69
CA ALA A 170 6.17 -18.50 9.26
C ALA A 170 5.06 -19.05 8.34
N SER A 171 4.25 -20.03 8.78
CA SER A 171 3.12 -20.54 7.99
C SER A 171 2.06 -19.49 7.67
N ARG A 172 2.06 -18.36 8.41
CA ARG A 172 1.18 -17.22 8.15
C ARG A 172 1.67 -16.31 7.03
N ASP A 173 2.88 -16.51 6.48
CA ASP A 173 3.34 -15.81 5.29
C ASP A 173 2.78 -16.51 4.04
N PRO A 174 1.80 -15.92 3.33
CA PRO A 174 1.25 -16.52 2.12
C PRO A 174 2.05 -16.16 0.86
N TYR A 175 3.11 -15.33 0.94
CA TYR A 175 3.85 -14.80 -0.20
C TYR A 175 5.07 -15.63 -0.57
N SER A 176 5.54 -15.55 -1.80
CA SER A 176 6.66 -16.35 -2.32
C SER A 176 8.02 -15.67 -2.14
N ASP A 177 9.10 -16.22 -2.70
CA ASP A 177 10.24 -15.36 -3.03
C ASP A 177 9.74 -14.28 -4.00
N ILE A 178 10.07 -13.02 -3.72
CA ILE A 178 9.55 -11.87 -4.46
C ILE A 178 10.67 -11.27 -5.29
N VAL A 179 10.42 -11.07 -6.58
CA VAL A 179 11.25 -10.20 -7.43
C VAL A 179 10.53 -8.87 -7.58
N PHE A 180 11.09 -7.85 -6.93
CA PHE A 180 10.60 -6.48 -7.00
C PHE A 180 11.28 -5.74 -8.16
N ILE A 181 10.50 -5.46 -9.19
CA ILE A 181 10.95 -4.87 -10.45
C ILE A 181 10.64 -3.37 -10.48
N ILE A 182 11.64 -2.56 -10.82
CA ILE A 182 11.47 -1.14 -11.12
C ILE A 182 12.03 -0.88 -12.53
N ASP A 183 11.16 -0.66 -13.51
CA ASP A 183 11.57 -0.28 -14.87
C ASP A 183 11.55 1.24 -15.01
N GLY A 184 12.73 1.84 -15.18
CA GLY A 184 12.89 3.29 -15.27
C GLY A 184 13.20 3.93 -13.92
N TRP A 185 14.25 3.48 -13.24
CA TRP A 185 14.70 4.04 -11.96
C TRP A 185 14.92 5.55 -12.01
N ASP A 186 15.50 6.07 -13.10
CA ASP A 186 15.75 7.50 -13.27
C ASP A 186 14.44 8.31 -13.13
N ASN A 187 13.34 7.79 -13.68
CA ASN A 187 12.01 8.40 -13.62
C ASN A 187 11.28 8.14 -12.29
N PHE A 188 11.67 7.10 -11.54
CA PHE A 188 11.17 6.89 -10.18
C PHE A 188 11.81 7.88 -9.19
N THR A 189 13.09 8.22 -9.43
CA THR A 189 13.83 9.17 -8.60
C THR A 189 13.51 10.63 -8.87
N THR A 190 12.72 10.94 -9.90
CA THR A 190 12.08 12.27 -10.03
C THR A 190 10.83 12.33 -9.17
N ASP A 191 10.43 13.52 -8.76
CA ASP A 191 9.23 13.78 -7.97
C ASP A 191 8.00 14.12 -8.84
N ASP A 192 8.17 14.22 -10.16
CA ASP A 192 7.17 14.63 -11.16
C ASP A 192 5.94 13.70 -11.29
N TRP A 193 6.02 12.49 -10.74
CA TRP A 193 4.91 11.52 -10.74
C TRP A 193 4.01 11.65 -9.52
N LEU A 194 4.46 12.38 -8.49
CA LEU A 194 3.63 12.71 -7.34
C LEU A 194 2.65 13.83 -7.70
N PRO A 195 1.46 13.85 -7.09
CA PRO A 195 0.55 14.97 -7.25
C PRO A 195 1.17 16.25 -6.68
N ASP A 196 0.79 17.41 -7.23
CA ASP A 196 1.25 18.73 -6.76
C ASP A 196 0.97 18.98 -5.26
N ASP A 197 0.01 18.25 -4.69
CA ASP A 197 -0.38 18.28 -3.29
C ASP A 197 0.37 17.29 -2.38
N ALA A 198 1.38 16.59 -2.90
CA ALA A 198 2.17 15.64 -2.14
C ALA A 198 2.86 16.30 -0.94
N ILE A 199 2.98 15.53 0.14
CA ILE A 199 3.60 16.05 1.36
C ILE A 199 5.11 16.20 1.12
N GLN A 200 5.71 17.28 1.63
CA GLN A 200 7.15 17.48 1.55
C GLN A 200 7.91 16.27 2.15
N GLY A 201 8.85 15.71 1.38
CA GLY A 201 9.61 14.52 1.76
C GLY A 201 8.89 13.18 1.52
N GLU A 202 7.66 13.17 1.00
CA GLU A 202 6.95 11.94 0.66
C GLU A 202 7.68 11.12 -0.40
N HIS A 203 8.28 11.78 -1.38
CA HIS A 203 9.15 11.16 -2.39
C HIS A 203 10.35 10.44 -1.77
N ASP A 204 11.10 11.14 -0.91
CA ASP A 204 12.28 10.59 -0.25
C ASP A 204 11.94 9.35 0.59
N LYS A 205 10.76 9.32 1.22
CA LYS A 205 10.25 8.15 1.94
C LYS A 205 10.14 6.93 1.02
N TYR A 206 9.67 7.07 -0.22
CA TYR A 206 9.59 5.94 -1.16
C TYR A 206 10.99 5.46 -1.57
N ILE A 207 11.93 6.37 -1.82
CA ILE A 207 13.31 6.00 -2.12
C ILE A 207 13.94 5.27 -0.94
N GLU A 208 13.70 5.73 0.29
CA GLU A 208 14.18 5.08 1.51
C GLU A 208 13.58 3.69 1.68
N GLN A 209 12.28 3.50 1.42
CA GLN A 209 11.64 2.19 1.42
C GLN A 209 12.31 1.22 0.43
N VAL A 210 12.53 1.65 -0.82
CA VAL A 210 13.24 0.81 -1.80
C VAL A 210 14.68 0.52 -1.35
N THR A 211 15.38 1.51 -0.79
CA THR A 211 16.75 1.34 -0.27
C THR A 211 16.79 0.33 0.88
N SER A 212 15.81 0.37 1.78
CA SER A 212 15.68 -0.57 2.88
C SER A 212 15.44 -2.00 2.38
N LEU A 213 14.54 -2.16 1.40
CA LEU A 213 14.27 -3.44 0.75
C LEU A 213 15.52 -3.98 0.05
N ALA A 214 16.27 -3.15 -0.67
CA ALA A 214 17.51 -3.54 -1.34
C ALA A 214 18.56 -4.11 -0.37
N ARG A 215 18.70 -3.49 0.81
CA ARG A 215 19.71 -3.88 1.81
C ARG A 215 19.37 -5.18 2.54
N ARG A 216 18.09 -5.36 2.87
CA ARG A 216 17.61 -6.50 3.69
C ARG A 216 17.19 -7.70 2.84
N GLY A 217 16.86 -7.44 1.57
CA GLY A 217 16.16 -8.33 0.67
C GLY A 217 16.70 -9.75 0.56
N ALA A 218 18.03 -9.88 0.51
CA ALA A 218 18.74 -11.16 0.44
C ALA A 218 18.35 -12.15 1.55
N ASN A 219 18.11 -11.64 2.76
CA ASN A 219 17.85 -12.46 3.96
C ASN A 219 16.36 -12.73 4.18
N ILE A 220 15.48 -12.09 3.41
CA ILE A 220 14.03 -12.14 3.58
C ILE A 220 13.30 -12.50 2.27
N GLY A 221 14.04 -12.99 1.26
CA GLY A 221 13.49 -13.42 -0.02
C GLY A 221 12.78 -12.31 -0.81
N ILE A 222 13.32 -11.09 -0.79
CA ILE A 222 12.89 -9.97 -1.64
C ILE A 222 14.09 -9.53 -2.49
N HIS A 223 14.01 -9.76 -3.79
CA HIS A 223 15.09 -9.61 -4.76
C HIS A 223 14.80 -8.40 -5.63
N LEU A 224 15.72 -7.42 -5.68
CA LEU A 224 15.50 -6.19 -6.43
C LEU A 224 15.99 -6.33 -7.87
N ALA A 225 15.19 -5.91 -8.85
CA ALA A 225 15.54 -5.89 -10.26
C ALA A 225 15.25 -4.52 -10.87
N ILE A 226 16.30 -3.77 -11.21
CA ILE A 226 16.18 -2.39 -11.66
C ILE A 226 16.58 -2.23 -13.14
N GLY A 227 15.74 -1.54 -13.92
CA GLY A 227 16.12 -0.98 -15.22
C GLY A 227 16.45 0.52 -15.09
N LEU A 228 17.62 0.94 -15.56
CA LEU A 228 18.10 2.33 -15.46
C LEU A 228 18.79 2.81 -16.75
N ASN A 229 18.74 4.11 -17.01
CA ASN A 229 19.47 4.73 -18.11
C ASN A 229 20.91 5.06 -17.74
N ARG A 230 21.14 5.46 -16.49
CA ARG A 230 22.44 5.95 -15.98
C ARG A 230 22.78 5.32 -14.64
N TRP A 231 23.97 4.72 -14.52
CA TRP A 231 24.40 4.09 -13.26
C TRP A 231 24.64 5.11 -12.16
N THR A 232 24.96 6.35 -12.54
CA THR A 232 25.02 7.51 -11.65
C THR A 232 23.68 7.86 -10.98
N ALA A 233 22.53 7.43 -11.52
CA ALA A 233 21.22 7.66 -10.89
C ALA A 233 20.98 6.76 -9.65
N LEU A 234 21.75 5.68 -9.50
CA LEU A 234 21.68 4.83 -8.30
C LEU A 234 22.51 5.45 -7.17
N ARG A 235 21.85 5.77 -6.06
CA ARG A 235 22.54 6.15 -4.81
C ARG A 235 23.52 5.05 -4.39
N THR A 236 24.66 5.44 -3.83
CA THR A 236 25.77 4.52 -3.47
C THR A 236 25.29 3.30 -2.68
N THR A 237 24.39 3.49 -1.72
CA THR A 237 23.83 2.44 -0.87
C THR A 237 23.04 1.37 -1.64
N ILE A 238 22.28 1.77 -2.66
CA ILE A 238 21.55 0.82 -3.51
C ILE A 238 22.55 0.14 -4.45
N ARG A 239 23.45 0.91 -5.07
CA ARG A 239 24.47 0.40 -6.00
C ARG A 239 25.37 -0.66 -5.36
N SER A 240 25.72 -0.50 -4.08
CA SER A 240 26.53 -1.48 -3.33
C SER A 240 25.75 -2.73 -2.92
N SER A 241 24.42 -2.66 -2.88
CA SER A 241 23.55 -3.80 -2.55
C SER A 241 23.22 -4.65 -3.80
N ILE A 242 23.47 -4.13 -5.00
CA ILE A 242 23.26 -4.85 -6.26
C ILE A 242 24.49 -5.72 -6.56
N GLY A 243 24.27 -7.03 -6.53
CA GLY A 243 25.28 -8.02 -6.90
C GLY A 243 25.44 -8.19 -8.41
N LEU A 244 24.33 -8.35 -9.13
CA LEU A 244 24.35 -8.62 -10.56
C LEU A 244 24.21 -7.35 -11.38
N LYS A 245 25.25 -6.97 -12.11
CA LYS A 245 25.22 -5.79 -12.99
C LYS A 245 25.24 -6.24 -14.45
N ILE A 246 24.34 -5.66 -15.24
CA ILE A 246 24.19 -5.96 -16.65
C ILE A 246 24.24 -4.64 -17.42
N ASP A 247 25.20 -4.51 -18.31
CA ASP A 247 25.30 -3.36 -19.22
C ASP A 247 24.80 -3.77 -20.60
N LEU A 248 23.71 -3.16 -21.06
CA LEU A 248 23.39 -3.09 -22.48
C LEU A 248 24.18 -1.94 -23.12
N SER A 249 23.98 -1.67 -24.41
CA SER A 249 24.63 -0.53 -25.08
C SER A 249 24.46 0.76 -24.26
N PRO A 250 25.56 1.33 -23.71
CA PRO A 250 25.47 2.50 -22.84
C PRO A 250 25.22 3.77 -23.65
N ALA A 251 24.72 4.81 -22.97
CA ALA A 251 24.64 6.16 -23.54
C ALA A 251 25.96 6.92 -23.41
N ASP A 252 26.62 6.77 -22.25
CA ASP A 252 27.95 7.27 -21.94
C ASP A 252 28.81 6.09 -21.48
N ILE A 253 29.97 5.92 -22.11
CA ILE A 253 30.87 4.81 -21.83
C ILE A 253 31.52 4.91 -20.45
N ASN A 254 31.59 6.11 -19.87
CA ASN A 254 32.09 6.34 -18.52
C ASN A 254 31.04 6.01 -17.43
N ASP A 255 29.77 5.86 -17.81
CA ASP A 255 28.67 5.56 -16.90
C ASP A 255 28.20 4.13 -17.07
N THR A 256 29.02 3.19 -16.60
CA THR A 256 28.81 1.74 -16.73
C THR A 256 28.80 1.05 -15.36
N GLY A 257 28.11 -0.08 -15.29
CA GLY A 257 28.01 -0.90 -14.08
C GLY A 257 29.20 -1.83 -13.94
N ILE A 258 29.75 -2.24 -15.09
CA ILE A 258 30.97 -3.03 -15.25
C ILE A 258 32.19 -2.10 -15.26
N GLU A 259 33.17 -2.39 -14.40
CA GLU A 259 34.38 -1.55 -14.24
C GLU A 259 35.28 -1.54 -15.48
N LEU A 260 35.20 -2.57 -16.33
CA LEU A 260 35.99 -2.68 -17.57
C LEU A 260 35.31 -1.98 -18.75
N THR A 261 35.35 -0.64 -18.74
CA THR A 261 34.78 0.24 -19.77
C THR A 261 35.16 -0.15 -21.21
N ARG A 262 36.40 -0.62 -21.44
CA ARG A 262 36.85 -1.07 -22.77
C ARG A 262 35.97 -2.19 -23.33
N VAL A 263 35.62 -3.17 -22.51
CA VAL A 263 34.81 -4.34 -22.92
C VAL A 263 33.37 -3.91 -23.16
N VAL A 264 32.84 -3.00 -22.34
CA VAL A 264 31.48 -2.44 -22.55
C VAL A 264 31.34 -1.71 -23.88
N ASN A 265 32.40 -1.07 -24.35
CA ASN A 265 32.41 -0.39 -25.65
C ASN A 265 32.30 -1.38 -26.84
N GLU A 266 32.56 -2.67 -26.62
CA GLU A 266 32.45 -3.71 -27.64
C GLU A 266 31.01 -4.21 -27.82
N ILE A 267 30.06 -3.76 -26.97
CA ILE A 267 28.63 -4.05 -27.16
C ILE A 267 28.14 -3.36 -28.44
N PRO A 268 27.60 -4.11 -29.43
CA PRO A 268 27.14 -3.51 -30.67
C PRO A 268 26.03 -2.47 -30.45
N PRO A 269 26.21 -1.20 -30.84
CA PRO A 269 25.30 -0.12 -30.44
C PRO A 269 23.93 -0.15 -31.14
N LYS A 270 23.80 -0.86 -32.26
CA LYS A 270 22.56 -1.00 -33.03
C LYS A 270 21.92 -2.39 -32.88
N SER A 271 22.15 -3.04 -31.74
CA SER A 271 21.62 -4.37 -31.45
C SER A 271 20.96 -4.40 -30.07
N PRO A 272 19.69 -3.95 -29.96
CA PRO A 272 18.94 -4.05 -28.72
C PRO A 272 18.94 -5.47 -28.18
N GLY A 273 19.05 -5.63 -26.86
CA GLY A 273 19.17 -6.93 -26.19
C GLY A 273 20.59 -7.50 -26.16
N ARG A 274 21.58 -6.89 -26.83
CA ARG A 274 22.99 -7.22 -26.59
C ARG A 274 23.46 -6.59 -25.29
N ALA A 275 24.11 -7.39 -24.45
CA ALA A 275 24.62 -6.94 -23.17
C ALA A 275 25.92 -7.65 -22.76
N LEU A 276 26.46 -7.22 -21.62
CA LEU A 276 27.51 -7.87 -20.84
C LEU A 276 27.03 -7.99 -19.39
N SER A 277 27.57 -8.97 -18.65
CA SER A 277 27.25 -9.20 -17.24
C SER A 277 28.53 -9.39 -16.40
N THR A 278 28.51 -8.95 -15.13
CA THR A 278 29.60 -9.16 -14.15
C THR A 278 29.68 -10.58 -13.56
N HIS A 279 28.68 -11.44 -13.79
CA HIS A 279 28.60 -12.79 -13.20
C HIS A 279 28.17 -13.86 -14.20
N ALA A 280 28.73 -13.84 -15.41
CA ALA A 280 28.60 -14.98 -16.30
C ALA A 280 29.56 -16.09 -15.82
N LYS A 281 29.10 -16.96 -14.91
CA LYS A 281 29.84 -18.19 -14.59
C LYS A 281 29.67 -19.20 -15.72
N ASP A 282 30.77 -19.73 -16.22
CA ASP A 282 30.77 -20.93 -17.07
C ASP A 282 30.28 -22.16 -16.27
N TYR A 283 29.69 -23.15 -16.95
CA TYR A 283 29.30 -24.46 -16.42
C TYR A 283 30.49 -25.22 -15.81
N ASP A 284 31.73 -24.93 -16.23
CA ASP A 284 32.97 -25.54 -15.74
C ASP A 284 33.62 -24.80 -14.55
N GLY A 285 32.97 -23.76 -14.00
CA GLY A 285 33.48 -23.01 -12.84
C GLY A 285 34.62 -22.03 -13.15
N ILE A 286 34.95 -21.84 -14.44
CA ILE A 286 35.85 -20.78 -14.90
C ILE A 286 35.07 -19.46 -14.94
N GLU A 287 35.44 -18.51 -14.08
CA GLU A 287 34.91 -17.15 -14.12
C GLU A 287 35.54 -16.40 -15.30
N ASP A 288 34.93 -16.50 -16.48
CA ASP A 288 35.17 -15.52 -17.53
C ASP A 288 34.49 -14.21 -17.08
N ALA A 289 35.29 -13.20 -16.75
CA ALA A 289 34.82 -12.02 -16.03
C ALA A 289 33.66 -11.28 -16.73
N TYR A 290 33.56 -11.41 -18.07
CA TYR A 290 32.54 -10.75 -18.89
C TYR A 290 32.16 -11.62 -20.09
N MET A 291 30.88 -11.97 -20.23
CA MET A 291 30.37 -12.66 -21.42
C MET A 291 29.37 -11.82 -22.18
N HIS A 292 29.49 -11.83 -23.52
CA HIS A 292 28.49 -11.25 -24.40
C HIS A 292 27.23 -12.09 -24.40
N LEU A 293 26.12 -11.44 -24.09
CA LEU A 293 24.81 -12.07 -24.06
C LEU A 293 23.85 -11.43 -25.07
N MET A 294 22.87 -12.21 -25.49
CA MET A 294 21.68 -11.78 -26.20
C MET A 294 20.45 -12.13 -25.37
N VAL A 295 19.76 -11.10 -24.90
CA VAL A 295 18.49 -11.22 -24.16
C VAL A 295 17.46 -11.95 -25.02
N GLY A 296 16.76 -12.91 -24.42
CA GLY A 296 15.71 -13.67 -25.08
C GLY A 296 14.45 -12.84 -25.35
N ALA A 297 13.61 -13.34 -26.26
CA ALA A 297 12.30 -12.76 -26.55
C ALA A 297 11.25 -13.32 -25.58
N PRO A 298 10.42 -12.46 -24.92
CA PRO A 298 9.47 -12.87 -23.88
C PRO A 298 8.19 -13.51 -24.47
N ARG A 299 8.38 -14.62 -25.19
CA ARG A 299 7.33 -15.37 -25.92
C ARG A 299 7.56 -16.88 -25.83
N LEU A 300 6.48 -17.63 -26.07
CA LEU A 300 6.42 -19.09 -25.94
C LEU A 300 5.85 -19.78 -27.20
N ASP A 301 5.94 -19.13 -28.36
CA ASP A 301 5.41 -19.62 -29.64
C ASP A 301 6.49 -20.17 -30.58
N GLY A 302 7.71 -20.42 -30.06
CA GLY A 302 8.84 -20.98 -30.81
C GLY A 302 9.48 -20.03 -31.83
N LEU A 303 9.13 -18.74 -31.84
CA LEU A 303 9.69 -17.79 -32.80
C LEU A 303 10.83 -16.96 -32.19
N ASP A 304 12.05 -17.13 -32.70
CA ASP A 304 13.25 -16.39 -32.27
C ASP A 304 13.28 -14.94 -32.84
N THR A 305 12.30 -14.12 -32.44
CA THR A 305 12.14 -12.74 -32.93
C THR A 305 11.36 -11.84 -31.96
N MET A 306 11.63 -10.52 -32.03
CA MET A 306 10.82 -9.49 -31.36
C MET A 306 9.59 -9.06 -32.18
N ALA A 307 9.50 -9.46 -33.45
CA ALA A 307 8.39 -9.06 -34.31
C ALA A 307 7.06 -9.59 -33.77
N GLY A 308 6.06 -8.69 -33.63
CA GLY A 308 4.73 -9.06 -33.15
C GLY A 308 4.64 -9.43 -31.66
N ILE A 309 5.65 -9.09 -30.84
CA ILE A 309 5.70 -9.51 -29.43
C ILE A 309 4.46 -9.06 -28.63
N ALA A 310 3.93 -7.87 -28.90
CA ALA A 310 2.79 -7.33 -28.17
C ALA A 310 1.54 -8.21 -28.30
N GLN A 311 1.33 -8.81 -29.48
CA GLN A 311 0.22 -9.71 -29.78
C GLN A 311 0.37 -11.07 -29.10
N THR A 312 1.58 -11.45 -28.68
CA THR A 312 1.83 -12.76 -28.06
C THR A 312 1.52 -12.81 -26.58
N PHE A 313 1.51 -11.67 -25.87
CA PHE A 313 1.40 -11.67 -24.40
C PHE A 313 0.13 -12.35 -23.88
N ALA A 314 -1.01 -12.16 -24.52
CA ALA A 314 -2.26 -12.82 -24.13
C ALA A 314 -2.13 -14.36 -24.19
N THR A 315 -1.55 -14.88 -25.27
CA THR A 315 -1.29 -16.32 -25.43
C THR A 315 -0.25 -16.81 -24.43
N THR A 316 0.84 -16.05 -24.21
CA THR A 316 1.87 -16.37 -23.21
C THR A 316 1.26 -16.49 -21.81
N VAL A 317 0.40 -15.54 -21.43
CA VAL A 317 -0.32 -15.57 -20.14
C VAL A 317 -1.23 -16.79 -20.04
N ALA A 318 -2.01 -17.08 -21.08
CA ALA A 318 -2.90 -18.23 -21.11
C ALA A 318 -2.12 -19.55 -20.96
N THR A 319 -1.02 -19.72 -21.70
CA THR A 319 -0.16 -20.92 -21.63
C THR A 319 0.42 -21.15 -20.24
N ILE A 320 0.93 -20.10 -19.59
CA ILE A 320 1.49 -20.23 -18.23
C ILE A 320 0.38 -20.47 -17.20
N THR A 321 -0.78 -19.82 -17.34
CA THR A 321 -1.92 -20.04 -16.44
C THR A 321 -2.40 -21.49 -16.53
N GLU A 322 -2.52 -22.02 -17.75
CA GLU A 322 -2.92 -23.41 -18.00
C GLU A 322 -1.91 -24.42 -17.42
N GLN A 323 -0.61 -24.14 -17.50
CA GLN A 323 0.43 -24.97 -16.88
C GLN A 323 0.20 -25.14 -15.36
N TRP A 324 -0.20 -24.08 -14.68
CA TRP A 324 -0.34 -24.06 -13.22
C TRP A 324 -1.78 -24.26 -12.74
N LYS A 325 -2.71 -24.66 -13.61
CA LYS A 325 -4.14 -24.80 -13.26
C LYS A 325 -4.43 -25.77 -12.11
N ASN A 326 -3.56 -26.76 -11.91
CA ASN A 326 -3.68 -27.79 -10.87
C ASN A 326 -2.95 -27.41 -9.58
N GLU A 327 -2.31 -26.23 -9.53
CA GLU A 327 -1.68 -25.74 -8.31
C GLU A 327 -2.76 -25.41 -7.28
N THR A 328 -2.57 -25.86 -6.04
CA THR A 328 -3.57 -25.69 -4.98
C THR A 328 -3.34 -24.44 -4.15
N SER A 329 -2.15 -23.84 -4.25
CA SER A 329 -1.76 -22.65 -3.51
C SER A 329 -1.30 -21.56 -4.46
N PHE A 330 -2.06 -20.47 -4.51
CA PHE A 330 -1.67 -19.25 -5.19
C PHE A 330 -1.42 -18.18 -4.15
N PRO A 331 -0.26 -17.51 -4.19
CA PRO A 331 -0.02 -16.42 -3.27
C PRO A 331 -0.94 -15.23 -3.63
N PRO A 332 -1.26 -14.36 -2.65
CA PRO A 332 -2.22 -13.29 -2.86
C PRO A 332 -1.77 -12.31 -3.94
N LYS A 333 -2.72 -11.85 -4.77
CA LYS A 333 -2.51 -10.67 -5.60
C LYS A 333 -2.58 -9.41 -4.74
N MET A 334 -2.01 -8.32 -5.24
CA MET A 334 -2.06 -7.04 -4.53
C MET A 334 -3.47 -6.46 -4.67
N GLU A 335 -4.15 -6.35 -3.53
CA GLU A 335 -5.46 -5.71 -3.43
C GLU A 335 -5.32 -4.21 -3.21
N MET A 336 -6.21 -3.47 -3.87
CA MET A 336 -6.36 -2.02 -3.66
C MET A 336 -7.44 -1.76 -2.62
N LEU A 337 -7.39 -0.59 -2.00
CA LEU A 337 -8.46 -0.11 -1.14
C LEU A 337 -9.78 -0.05 -1.95
N PRO A 338 -10.82 -0.81 -1.55
CA PRO A 338 -12.04 -0.95 -2.34
C PRO A 338 -12.77 0.39 -2.44
N ALA A 339 -13.38 0.67 -3.60
CA ALA A 339 -14.13 1.91 -3.83
C ALA A 339 -15.44 1.95 -3.05
N HIS A 340 -16.05 0.79 -2.85
CA HIS A 340 -17.22 0.60 -2.00
C HIS A 340 -16.87 -0.45 -0.97
N LEU A 341 -17.13 -0.13 0.29
CA LEU A 341 -16.85 -1.00 1.43
C LEU A 341 -18.14 -1.09 2.24
N SER A 342 -18.71 -2.28 2.42
CA SER A 342 -19.88 -2.42 3.27
C SER A 342 -19.49 -2.51 4.74
N TYR A 343 -20.39 -2.11 5.63
CA TYR A 343 -20.17 -2.29 7.07
C TYR A 343 -20.02 -3.77 7.46
N ALA A 344 -20.69 -4.68 6.74
CA ALA A 344 -20.57 -6.12 6.93
C ALA A 344 -19.16 -6.65 6.61
N ASP A 345 -18.50 -6.10 5.59
CA ASP A 345 -17.11 -6.48 5.25
C ASP A 345 -16.15 -6.11 6.38
N VAL A 346 -16.35 -4.92 6.98
CA VAL A 346 -15.55 -4.46 8.11
C VAL A 346 -15.78 -5.33 9.34
N THR A 347 -17.03 -5.66 9.67
CA THR A 347 -17.34 -6.51 10.83
C THR A 347 -16.94 -7.97 10.62
N THR A 348 -16.82 -8.44 9.37
CA THR A 348 -16.24 -9.75 9.08
C THR A 348 -14.76 -9.79 9.42
N LYS A 349 -14.01 -8.72 9.11
CA LYS A 349 -12.58 -8.61 9.46
C LYS A 349 -12.33 -8.28 10.93
N ALA A 350 -13.18 -7.44 11.52
CA ALA A 350 -13.12 -7.05 12.93
C ALA A 350 -14.52 -7.21 13.57
N PRO A 351 -14.85 -8.42 14.06
CA PRO A 351 -16.13 -8.68 14.70
C PRO A 351 -16.41 -7.70 15.85
N PRO A 352 -17.66 -7.22 15.99
CA PRO A 352 -18.01 -6.35 17.11
C PRO A 352 -17.81 -7.08 18.43
N ALA A 353 -17.26 -6.35 19.41
CA ALA A 353 -17.27 -6.79 20.80
C ALA A 353 -18.72 -6.98 21.26
N LYS A 354 -18.95 -7.96 22.13
CA LYS A 354 -20.24 -8.17 22.78
C LYS A 354 -20.47 -7.04 23.78
N HIS A 355 -21.73 -6.76 24.08
CA HIS A 355 -22.10 -5.73 25.05
C HIS A 355 -21.66 -6.05 26.50
N GLU A 356 -21.34 -7.31 26.79
CA GLU A 356 -20.79 -7.79 28.06
C GLU A 356 -19.26 -7.64 28.15
N ASP A 357 -18.60 -7.40 27.01
CA ASP A 357 -17.15 -7.29 26.96
C ASP A 357 -16.65 -6.03 27.68
N PRO A 358 -15.38 -6.03 28.12
CA PRO A 358 -14.75 -4.86 28.71
C PRO A 358 -14.93 -3.59 27.87
N GLU A 359 -15.13 -2.46 28.56
CA GLU A 359 -15.37 -1.14 27.96
C GLU A 359 -14.36 -0.75 26.86
N HIS A 360 -13.07 -1.05 27.07
CA HIS A 360 -12.02 -0.77 26.08
C HIS A 360 -12.20 -1.51 24.73
N LEU A 361 -12.85 -2.68 24.73
CA LEU A 361 -13.20 -3.41 23.50
C LEU A 361 -14.47 -2.84 22.87
N ARG A 362 -15.46 -2.46 23.68
CA ARG A 362 -16.72 -1.85 23.20
C ARG A 362 -16.51 -0.49 22.52
N TRP A 363 -15.51 0.27 22.97
CA TRP A 363 -15.11 1.56 22.39
C TRP A 363 -13.96 1.48 21.37
N SER A 364 -13.62 0.27 20.93
CA SER A 364 -12.78 0.05 19.76
C SER A 364 -13.70 -0.15 18.54
N LEU A 365 -13.88 0.92 17.77
CA LEU A 365 -14.87 1.01 16.69
C LEU A 365 -14.21 0.78 15.32
N PRO A 366 -14.25 -0.43 14.74
CA PRO A 366 -13.87 -0.65 13.35
C PRO A 366 -14.92 -0.03 12.42
N VAL A 367 -14.51 0.95 11.63
CA VAL A 367 -15.41 1.75 10.78
C VAL A 367 -15.02 1.75 9.30
N GLY A 368 -13.85 1.21 8.95
CA GLY A 368 -13.35 1.24 7.58
C GLY A 368 -12.12 0.35 7.39
N LEU A 369 -11.40 0.54 6.29
CA LEU A 369 -10.11 -0.10 6.02
C LEU A 369 -9.03 0.96 5.78
N MET A 370 -7.79 0.65 6.17
CA MET A 370 -6.61 1.47 5.90
C MET A 370 -5.97 1.10 4.55
N GLU A 371 -5.50 2.08 3.77
CA GLU A 371 -4.86 1.84 2.46
C GLU A 371 -3.53 1.11 2.60
N SER A 372 -2.73 1.46 3.61
CA SER A 372 -1.38 0.89 3.76
C SER A 372 -1.39 -0.63 3.99
N THR A 373 -2.39 -1.14 4.71
CA THR A 373 -2.45 -2.53 5.20
C THR A 373 -3.67 -3.31 4.74
N LEU A 374 -4.76 -2.63 4.34
CA LEU A 374 -6.11 -3.20 4.18
C LEU A 374 -6.68 -3.89 5.43
N GLU A 375 -6.10 -3.56 6.58
CA GLU A 375 -6.63 -3.93 7.88
C GLU A 375 -7.70 -2.93 8.34
N PRO A 376 -8.61 -3.33 9.24
CA PRO A 376 -9.65 -2.47 9.78
C PRO A 376 -9.10 -1.18 10.40
N LEU A 377 -9.65 -0.03 9.98
CA LEU A 377 -9.50 1.24 10.68
C LEU A 377 -10.33 1.18 11.96
N VAL A 378 -9.64 1.14 13.11
CA VAL A 378 -10.27 1.13 14.43
C VAL A 378 -10.13 2.50 15.10
N LEU A 379 -11.26 3.16 15.37
CA LEU A 379 -11.31 4.36 16.21
C LEU A 379 -11.40 3.92 17.67
N ASN A 380 -10.37 4.21 18.47
CA ASN A 380 -10.34 3.91 19.90
C ASN A 380 -10.78 5.16 20.67
N VAL A 381 -12.08 5.32 20.80
CA VAL A 381 -12.67 6.50 21.43
C VAL A 381 -12.56 6.48 22.96
N MET A 382 -12.19 5.37 23.57
CA MET A 382 -11.81 5.38 24.99
C MET A 382 -10.51 6.16 25.22
N GLN A 383 -9.54 6.02 24.31
CA GLN A 383 -8.25 6.71 24.40
C GLN A 383 -8.35 8.16 23.94
N ASP A 384 -9.05 8.39 22.82
CA ASP A 384 -9.24 9.69 22.19
C ASP A 384 -10.75 9.90 21.91
N PRO A 385 -11.52 10.47 22.87
CA PRO A 385 -13.00 10.47 22.90
C PRO A 385 -13.74 11.24 21.82
N HIS A 386 -13.01 11.84 20.88
CA HIS A 386 -13.61 12.75 19.91
C HIS A 386 -13.25 12.32 18.50
N VAL A 387 -14.24 12.37 17.63
CA VAL A 387 -14.12 12.07 16.21
C VAL A 387 -14.55 13.30 15.43
N LEU A 388 -13.67 13.82 14.58
CA LEU A 388 -13.93 15.00 13.77
C LEU A 388 -13.89 14.61 12.30
N VAL A 389 -14.92 14.97 11.56
CA VAL A 389 -15.06 14.65 10.14
C VAL A 389 -15.11 15.94 9.34
N PHE A 390 -14.22 16.11 8.37
CA PHE A 390 -14.16 17.27 7.49
C PHE A 390 -14.30 16.85 6.04
N GLY A 391 -15.04 17.60 5.24
CA GLY A 391 -15.24 17.30 3.82
C GLY A 391 -16.20 18.25 3.13
N GLU A 392 -16.11 18.35 1.81
CA GLU A 392 -17.10 19.06 0.99
C GLU A 392 -18.45 18.32 0.96
N ASN A 393 -19.45 18.92 0.31
CA ASN A 393 -20.75 18.27 0.11
C ASN A 393 -20.59 16.96 -0.69
N ASP A 394 -21.44 15.97 -0.40
CA ASP A 394 -21.42 14.63 -1.03
C ASP A 394 -20.11 13.83 -0.88
N SER A 395 -19.22 14.25 0.03
CA SER A 395 -17.94 13.57 0.25
C SER A 395 -18.03 12.30 1.12
N GLY A 396 -19.17 12.10 1.81
CA GLY A 396 -19.41 10.94 2.68
C GLY A 396 -19.45 11.26 4.18
N LYS A 397 -19.38 12.53 4.60
CA LYS A 397 -19.37 12.93 6.02
C LYS A 397 -20.55 12.34 6.82
N THR A 398 -21.77 12.54 6.34
CA THR A 398 -22.99 12.03 6.97
C THR A 398 -22.95 10.50 7.07
N GLN A 399 -22.49 9.83 6.00
CA GLN A 399 -22.33 8.38 5.99
C GLN A 399 -21.34 7.88 7.07
N ASP A 400 -20.25 8.61 7.32
CA ASP A 400 -19.34 8.31 8.42
C ASP A 400 -20.06 8.37 9.76
N LEU A 401 -20.88 9.40 10.00
CA LEU A 401 -21.64 9.56 11.24
C LEU A 401 -22.62 8.40 11.46
N HIS A 402 -23.34 7.97 10.41
CA HIS A 402 -24.19 6.77 10.44
C HIS A 402 -23.39 5.51 10.77
N THR A 403 -22.24 5.31 10.10
CA THR A 403 -21.37 4.14 10.32
C THR A 403 -20.79 4.11 11.74
N ILE A 404 -20.38 5.27 12.27
CA ILE A 404 -19.87 5.40 13.64
C ILE A 404 -20.99 5.15 14.66
N ALA A 405 -22.17 5.73 14.46
CA ALA A 405 -23.34 5.50 15.32
C ALA A 405 -23.69 4.00 15.36
N LYS A 406 -23.75 3.34 14.20
CA LYS A 406 -23.97 1.89 14.11
C LYS A 406 -22.88 1.09 14.80
N ALA A 407 -21.61 1.48 14.66
CA ALA A 407 -20.52 0.80 15.34
C ALA A 407 -20.61 0.90 16.87
N ILE A 408 -21.10 2.02 17.39
CA ILE A 408 -21.34 2.21 18.83
C ILE A 408 -22.52 1.36 19.29
N THR A 409 -23.66 1.39 18.58
CA THR A 409 -24.87 0.66 18.99
C THR A 409 -24.71 -0.86 18.89
N ASP A 410 -23.92 -1.37 17.94
CA ASP A 410 -23.62 -2.81 17.86
C ASP A 410 -22.80 -3.35 19.03
N ARG A 411 -22.09 -2.48 19.74
CA ARG A 411 -21.17 -2.85 20.84
C ARG A 411 -21.72 -2.49 22.21
N ASN A 412 -22.78 -1.71 22.28
CA ASN A 412 -23.29 -1.13 23.53
C ASN A 412 -24.80 -1.26 23.60
N THR A 413 -25.33 -1.49 24.79
CA THR A 413 -26.78 -1.48 25.04
C THR A 413 -27.33 -0.06 25.23
N PRO A 414 -28.64 0.15 25.09
CA PRO A 414 -29.30 1.43 25.39
C PRO A 414 -29.10 1.93 26.83
N GLN A 415 -28.76 1.04 27.77
CA GLN A 415 -28.47 1.40 29.16
C GLN A 415 -27.01 1.85 29.36
N GLN A 416 -26.12 1.48 28.44
CA GLN A 416 -24.70 1.82 28.48
C GLN A 416 -24.38 3.11 27.73
N VAL A 417 -25.14 3.46 26.68
CA VAL A 417 -24.88 4.66 25.87
C VAL A 417 -26.17 5.37 25.49
N LYS A 418 -26.12 6.71 25.50
CA LYS A 418 -27.20 7.58 25.05
C LYS A 418 -26.69 8.64 24.07
N PHE A 419 -27.49 8.91 23.05
CA PHE A 419 -27.17 9.90 22.02
C PHE A 419 -27.98 11.19 22.21
N VAL A 420 -27.33 12.30 21.91
CA VAL A 420 -27.96 13.57 21.57
C VAL A 420 -27.52 13.90 20.15
N VAL A 421 -28.48 14.17 19.27
CA VAL A 421 -28.23 14.39 17.84
C VAL A 421 -28.53 15.86 17.50
N ILE A 422 -27.60 16.52 16.82
CA ILE A 422 -27.81 17.82 16.18
C ILE A 422 -27.72 17.63 14.68
N ASP A 423 -28.82 17.87 13.99
CA ASP A 423 -28.97 17.61 12.57
C ASP A 423 -30.03 18.55 11.99
N TYR A 424 -29.60 19.65 11.40
CA TYR A 424 -30.50 20.69 10.89
C TYR A 424 -31.15 20.33 9.56
N ASP A 425 -30.49 19.51 8.75
CA ASP A 425 -30.94 19.14 7.41
C ASP A 425 -31.75 17.83 7.41
N GLY A 426 -31.65 17.02 8.46
CA GLY A 426 -32.40 15.77 8.62
C GLY A 426 -31.67 14.53 8.08
N ASP A 427 -30.42 14.67 7.66
CA ASP A 427 -29.65 13.62 7.01
C ASP A 427 -29.20 12.49 7.97
N LEU A 428 -29.31 12.70 9.28
CA LEU A 428 -29.06 11.69 10.32
C LEU A 428 -30.33 10.94 10.77
N GLU A 429 -31.46 11.14 10.10
CA GLU A 429 -32.69 10.46 10.47
C GLU A 429 -32.52 8.94 10.31
N GLY A 430 -32.82 8.19 11.37
CA GLY A 430 -32.60 6.73 11.41
C GLY A 430 -31.17 6.27 11.70
N ALA A 431 -30.19 7.17 11.83
CA ALA A 431 -28.80 6.81 12.18
C ALA A 431 -28.70 6.16 13.57
N VAL A 432 -29.53 6.63 14.51
CA VAL A 432 -29.58 6.18 15.90
C VAL A 432 -30.99 5.65 16.19
N PRO A 433 -31.14 4.41 16.68
CA PRO A 433 -32.46 3.91 17.09
C PRO A 433 -33.01 4.66 18.30
N ASP A 434 -34.33 4.85 18.37
CA ASP A 434 -35.01 5.64 19.41
C ASP A 434 -34.64 5.21 20.85
N GLU A 435 -34.45 3.92 21.09
CA GLU A 435 -34.07 3.40 22.40
C GLU A 435 -32.69 3.90 22.87
N TYR A 436 -31.80 4.26 21.94
CA TYR A 436 -30.48 4.84 22.23
C TYR A 436 -30.51 6.36 22.37
N MET A 437 -31.60 7.03 22.01
CA MET A 437 -31.72 8.48 22.22
C MET A 437 -31.84 8.80 23.70
N ALA A 438 -31.19 9.88 24.13
CA ALA A 438 -31.42 10.45 25.45
C ALA A 438 -32.91 10.87 25.56
N PRO A 439 -33.56 10.72 26.72
CA PRO A 439 -34.95 11.09 26.86
C PRO A 439 -35.14 12.60 26.70
N SER A 440 -36.14 13.00 25.93
CA SER A 440 -36.59 14.40 25.90
C SER A 440 -37.24 14.79 27.23
N ALA A 441 -37.18 16.07 27.60
CA ALA A 441 -37.81 16.57 28.82
C ALA A 441 -38.82 17.68 28.53
N THR A 442 -39.92 17.70 29.28
CA THR A 442 -40.85 18.84 29.27
C THR A 442 -40.33 19.90 30.23
N LEU A 443 -40.08 21.10 29.71
CA LEU A 443 -39.65 22.27 30.47
C LEU A 443 -40.83 22.88 31.26
N ASN A 444 -40.52 23.73 32.24
CA ASN A 444 -41.52 24.36 33.10
C ASN A 444 -42.53 25.24 32.36
N ASP A 445 -42.20 25.70 31.15
CA ASP A 445 -43.06 26.48 30.27
C ASP A 445 -43.98 25.61 29.39
N GLY A 446 -43.96 24.28 29.57
CA GLY A 446 -44.74 23.31 28.80
C GLY A 446 -44.12 22.92 27.45
N THR A 447 -42.97 23.49 27.08
CA THR A 447 -42.27 23.12 25.83
C THR A 447 -41.44 21.84 26.02
N VAL A 448 -41.21 21.11 24.92
CA VAL A 448 -40.39 19.89 24.95
C VAL A 448 -38.97 20.22 24.48
N ALA A 449 -37.99 19.90 25.31
CA ALA A 449 -36.57 19.87 24.97
C ALA A 449 -36.25 18.52 24.30
N SER A 450 -36.12 18.55 22.98
CA SER A 450 -35.84 17.37 22.15
C SER A 450 -34.35 17.02 22.20
N THR A 451 -34.04 15.73 22.17
CA THR A 451 -32.65 15.23 22.07
C THR A 451 -32.24 14.92 20.63
N TYR A 452 -33.19 15.01 19.70
CA TYR A 452 -32.94 15.15 18.27
C TYR A 452 -33.24 16.60 17.88
N ILE A 453 -32.20 17.37 17.58
CA ILE A 453 -32.25 18.83 17.44
C ILE A 453 -32.17 19.20 15.96
N ARG A 454 -33.26 19.75 15.42
CA ARG A 454 -33.43 20.07 13.98
C ARG A 454 -33.27 21.54 13.64
N ASN A 455 -33.23 22.40 14.64
CA ASN A 455 -33.11 23.83 14.46
C ASN A 455 -32.59 24.47 15.74
N SER A 456 -32.29 25.77 15.65
CA SER A 456 -31.73 26.53 16.75
C SER A 456 -32.67 26.78 17.91
N LEU A 457 -33.98 26.87 17.67
CA LEU A 457 -34.96 27.01 18.76
C LEU A 457 -34.98 25.75 19.62
N GLU A 458 -34.91 24.57 18.99
CA GLU A 458 -34.76 23.30 19.68
C GLU A 458 -33.41 23.20 20.39
N LEU A 459 -32.32 23.67 19.77
CA LEU A 459 -31.00 23.68 20.41
C LEU A 459 -30.99 24.54 21.68
N GLU A 460 -31.58 25.73 21.62
CA GLU A 460 -31.67 26.65 22.76
C GLU A 460 -32.46 26.04 23.92
N LYS A 461 -33.59 25.38 23.61
CA LYS A 461 -34.41 24.68 24.61
C LYS A 461 -33.73 23.45 25.19
N SER A 462 -32.87 22.78 24.41
CA SER A 462 -32.26 21.50 24.77
C SER A 462 -30.87 21.65 25.38
N ALA A 463 -30.20 22.80 25.21
CA ALA A 463 -28.92 23.09 25.85
C ALA A 463 -28.95 22.94 27.39
N PRO A 464 -29.98 23.43 28.13
CA PRO A 464 -30.11 23.16 29.56
C PRO A 464 -30.21 21.66 29.90
N LEU A 465 -30.83 20.86 29.04
CA LEU A 465 -30.96 19.41 29.22
C LEU A 465 -29.61 18.71 29.04
N ILE A 466 -28.86 19.08 28.00
CA ILE A 466 -27.49 18.59 27.77
C ILE A 466 -26.61 18.94 28.99
N ARG A 467 -26.68 20.20 29.46
CA ARG A 467 -25.96 20.67 30.64
C ARG A 467 -26.33 19.86 31.89
N ALA A 468 -27.62 19.67 32.15
CA ALA A 468 -28.09 18.92 33.30
C ALA A 468 -27.63 17.44 33.28
N GLY A 469 -27.51 16.84 32.08
CA GLY A 469 -26.98 15.49 31.91
C GLY A 469 -25.47 15.37 32.10
N LEU A 470 -24.73 16.46 31.85
CA LEU A 470 -23.27 16.52 31.96
C LEU A 470 -22.77 16.99 33.33
N GLU A 471 -23.50 17.89 34.00
CA GLU A 471 -23.07 18.51 35.26
C GLU A 471 -22.73 17.49 36.37
N PRO A 472 -23.50 16.40 36.59
CA PRO A 472 -23.14 15.38 37.59
C PRO A 472 -21.83 14.64 37.30
N ARG A 473 -21.33 14.72 36.06
CA ARG A 473 -20.09 14.05 35.60
C ARG A 473 -18.85 14.93 35.79
N ARG A 474 -19.03 16.21 36.15
CA ARG A 474 -17.94 17.15 36.41
C ARG A 474 -17.04 16.60 37.52
N GLN A 475 -15.74 16.51 37.25
CA GLN A 475 -14.81 15.93 38.21
C GLN A 475 -14.74 16.82 39.46
N PRO A 476 -14.96 16.27 40.67
CA PRO A 476 -14.74 17.00 41.91
C PRO A 476 -13.27 17.45 42.06
N ALA A 477 -13.05 18.55 42.80
CA ALA A 477 -11.69 19.08 43.03
C ALA A 477 -10.78 18.09 43.78
N ASN A 478 -11.33 17.26 44.68
CA ASN A 478 -10.60 16.39 45.60
C ASN A 478 -10.79 14.89 45.32
N VAL A 479 -10.68 14.46 44.06
CA VAL A 479 -10.79 13.04 43.69
C VAL A 479 -9.48 12.29 43.95
N SER A 480 -9.56 11.15 44.63
CA SER A 480 -8.42 10.25 44.85
C SER A 480 -7.88 9.67 43.53
N LYS A 481 -6.64 9.17 43.51
CA LYS A 481 -6.10 8.52 42.30
C LYS A 481 -6.89 7.27 41.89
N GLU A 482 -7.39 6.52 42.86
CA GLU A 482 -8.16 5.30 42.62
C GLU A 482 -9.54 5.61 42.05
N ASP A 483 -10.23 6.61 42.62
CA ASP A 483 -11.53 7.08 42.12
C ASP A 483 -11.40 7.68 40.71
N ARG A 484 -10.30 8.39 40.43
CA ARG A 484 -9.99 8.92 39.09
C ARG A 484 -9.79 7.82 38.05
N ALA A 485 -9.20 6.69 38.43
CA ALA A 485 -9.00 5.57 37.52
C ALA A 485 -10.29 4.79 37.23
N ARG A 486 -11.27 4.82 38.14
CA ARG A 486 -12.55 4.11 38.04
C ARG A 486 -13.74 4.97 37.64
N HIS A 487 -13.54 6.28 37.46
CA HIS A 487 -14.60 7.27 37.17
C HIS A 487 -15.76 7.22 38.18
N SER A 488 -15.46 6.97 39.47
CA SER A 488 -16.46 6.53 40.46
C SER A 488 -17.49 7.58 40.92
N TRP A 489 -17.32 8.85 40.58
CA TRP A 489 -18.21 9.94 41.06
C TRP A 489 -19.49 10.11 40.24
N TRP A 490 -19.61 9.46 39.09
CA TRP A 490 -20.83 9.45 38.30
C TRP A 490 -21.19 8.01 37.91
N SER A 491 -22.47 7.82 37.59
CA SER A 491 -22.99 6.55 37.10
C SER A 491 -24.05 6.80 36.04
N GLY A 492 -24.33 5.80 35.22
CA GLY A 492 -25.29 5.89 34.11
C GLY A 492 -24.63 5.66 32.76
N PRO A 493 -25.38 5.88 31.66
CA PRO A 493 -24.86 5.68 30.32
C PRO A 493 -23.79 6.72 29.97
N GLU A 494 -22.87 6.40 29.07
CA GLU A 494 -22.05 7.40 28.39
C GLU A 494 -22.89 8.23 27.42
N ILE A 495 -22.49 9.48 27.20
CA ILE A 495 -23.22 10.42 26.33
C ILE A 495 -22.40 10.66 25.07
N VAL A 496 -23.02 10.40 23.92
CA VAL A 496 -22.47 10.73 22.60
C VAL A 496 -23.24 11.92 22.05
N LEU A 497 -22.56 13.04 21.84
CA LEU A 497 -23.09 14.15 21.06
C LEU A 497 -22.68 13.96 19.59
N LEU A 498 -23.65 13.61 18.75
CA LEU A 498 -23.49 13.39 17.32
C LEU A 498 -24.01 14.62 16.57
N CYS A 499 -23.13 15.32 15.87
CA CYS A 499 -23.50 16.54 15.15
C CYS A 499 -23.16 16.41 13.67
N ASP A 500 -24.17 16.51 12.79
CA ASP A 500 -23.89 16.81 11.39
C ASP A 500 -23.71 18.32 11.21
N ASP A 501 -22.86 18.70 10.27
CA ASP A 501 -22.67 20.07 9.83
C ASP A 501 -22.54 21.10 10.96
N TRP A 502 -21.69 20.81 11.95
CA TRP A 502 -21.45 21.63 13.13
C TRP A 502 -21.15 23.12 12.81
N HIS A 503 -20.54 23.39 11.66
CA HIS A 503 -20.32 24.75 11.18
C HIS A 503 -21.61 25.58 11.00
N GLN A 504 -22.75 24.97 10.64
CA GLN A 504 -24.04 25.64 10.55
C GLN A 504 -24.51 26.17 11.91
N VAL A 505 -24.29 25.40 12.98
CA VAL A 505 -24.58 25.82 14.37
C VAL A 505 -23.83 27.11 14.72
N ILE A 506 -22.58 27.23 14.25
CA ILE A 506 -21.72 28.39 14.46
C ILE A 506 -22.24 29.60 13.67
N THR A 507 -22.49 29.42 12.38
CA THR A 507 -22.76 30.54 11.47
C THR A 507 -24.18 31.09 11.61
N GLN A 508 -25.16 30.22 11.83
CA GLN A 508 -26.56 30.64 11.88
C GLN A 508 -26.89 31.27 13.25
N HIS A 509 -26.22 30.87 14.34
CA HIS A 509 -26.61 31.23 15.71
C HIS A 509 -25.42 31.48 16.66
N PRO A 510 -24.64 32.56 16.44
CA PRO A 510 -23.39 32.82 17.15
C PRO A 510 -23.54 33.04 18.67
N LEU A 511 -24.67 33.58 19.14
CA LEU A 511 -24.93 33.81 20.56
C LEU A 511 -25.18 32.48 21.30
N GLN A 512 -26.08 31.65 20.79
CA GLN A 512 -26.37 30.31 21.34
C GLN A 512 -25.13 29.42 21.29
N TYR A 513 -24.37 29.51 20.19
CA TYR A 513 -23.10 28.80 20.04
C TYR A 513 -22.10 29.17 21.14
N SER A 514 -21.96 30.46 21.50
CA SER A 514 -20.96 30.88 22.49
C SER A 514 -21.15 30.25 23.88
N ALA A 515 -22.40 30.09 24.32
CA ALA A 515 -22.72 29.48 25.61
C ALA A 515 -22.49 27.97 25.59
N LEU A 516 -23.03 27.29 24.57
CA LEU A 516 -22.88 25.84 24.41
C LEU A 516 -21.40 25.43 24.24
N GLN A 517 -20.63 26.22 23.48
CA GLN A 517 -19.23 25.95 23.21
C GLN A 517 -18.37 25.95 24.49
N ALA A 518 -18.58 26.93 25.38
CA ALA A 518 -17.82 27.04 26.63
C ALA A 518 -18.07 25.83 27.55
N GLU A 519 -19.31 25.35 27.59
CA GLU A 519 -19.68 24.18 28.38
C GLU A 519 -19.13 22.90 27.80
N LEU A 520 -19.33 22.67 26.49
CA LEU A 520 -18.82 21.49 25.81
C LEU A 520 -17.28 21.42 25.90
N ALA A 521 -16.59 22.55 25.79
CA ALA A 521 -15.13 22.60 25.85
C ALA A 521 -14.58 21.94 27.13
N GLU A 522 -15.18 22.20 28.29
CA GLU A 522 -14.73 21.59 29.54
C GLU A 522 -14.90 20.07 29.55
N PHE A 523 -16.05 19.57 29.07
CA PHE A 523 -16.31 18.13 29.02
C PHE A 523 -15.50 17.41 27.96
N ILE A 524 -15.13 18.09 26.87
CA ILE A 524 -14.21 17.61 25.83
C ILE A 524 -12.77 17.54 26.37
N GLU A 525 -12.36 18.45 27.26
CA GLU A 525 -11.03 18.35 27.88
C GLU A 525 -10.92 17.15 28.84
N SER A 526 -12.04 16.79 29.48
CA SER A 526 -12.14 15.67 30.42
C SER A 526 -12.14 14.31 29.73
N ARG A 527 -11.33 13.36 30.25
CA ARG A 527 -11.33 11.95 29.81
C ARG A 527 -12.26 11.06 30.64
N THR A 528 -12.77 11.60 31.73
CA THR A 528 -13.40 10.82 32.79
C THR A 528 -14.89 11.12 32.91
N SER A 529 -15.43 11.98 32.05
CA SER A 529 -16.85 12.37 32.01
C SER A 529 -17.74 11.34 31.31
N GLY A 530 -17.16 10.41 30.54
CA GLY A 530 -17.95 9.52 29.67
C GLY A 530 -18.73 10.31 28.60
N PHE A 531 -18.16 11.42 28.14
CA PHE A 531 -18.70 12.28 27.10
C PHE A 531 -17.88 12.15 25.82
N HIS A 532 -18.55 11.84 24.72
CA HIS A 532 -17.96 11.70 23.40
C HIS A 532 -18.52 12.76 22.46
N PHE A 533 -17.65 13.36 21.66
CA PHE A 533 -18.00 14.43 20.73
C PHE A 533 -17.65 14.00 19.31
N ILE A 534 -18.68 13.78 18.49
CA ILE A 534 -18.55 13.28 17.14
C ILE A 534 -19.21 14.29 16.21
N ALA A 535 -18.42 15.00 15.42
CA ALA A 535 -18.92 16.14 14.64
C ALA A 535 -18.38 16.15 13.22
N ALA A 536 -19.28 16.38 12.26
CA ALA A 536 -18.94 16.67 10.88
C ALA A 536 -18.94 18.18 10.59
N CYS A 537 -18.06 18.62 9.68
CA CYS A 537 -17.94 20.00 9.24
C CYS A 537 -17.58 20.08 7.75
N HIS A 538 -17.98 21.18 7.11
CA HIS A 538 -17.50 21.50 5.78
C HIS A 538 -15.97 21.72 5.78
N SER A 539 -15.26 21.22 4.77
CA SER A 539 -13.79 21.29 4.65
C SER A 539 -13.25 22.73 4.67
N ALA A 540 -13.94 23.68 4.04
CA ALA A 540 -13.63 25.11 4.11
C ALA A 540 -13.51 25.69 5.54
N GLN A 541 -14.14 25.04 6.54
CA GLN A 541 -14.07 25.48 7.94
C GLN A 541 -12.95 24.79 8.71
N PHE A 542 -12.25 23.83 8.11
CA PHE A 542 -11.26 23.01 8.80
C PHE A 542 -10.17 23.87 9.42
N TYR A 543 -9.49 24.73 8.64
CA TYR A 543 -8.45 25.61 9.16
C TYR A 543 -8.97 26.58 10.23
N THR A 544 -10.13 27.19 9.98
CA THR A 544 -10.71 28.16 10.91
C THR A 544 -11.04 27.51 12.26
N LEU A 545 -11.63 26.32 12.28
CA LEU A 545 -12.09 25.66 13.50
C LEU A 545 -10.99 24.91 14.26
N THR A 546 -9.88 24.55 13.61
CA THR A 546 -8.76 23.88 14.29
C THR A 546 -7.62 24.83 14.67
N SER A 547 -7.38 25.87 13.86
CA SER A 547 -6.20 26.73 14.00
C SER A 547 -6.51 28.13 14.52
N LEU A 548 -7.66 28.70 14.14
CA LEU A 548 -8.01 30.09 14.48
C LEU A 548 -9.00 30.18 15.67
N ASN A 549 -10.04 29.36 15.66
CA ASN A 549 -11.14 29.40 16.62
C ASN A 549 -11.08 28.19 17.56
N LYS A 550 -10.66 28.39 18.81
CA LYS A 550 -10.50 27.33 19.82
C LYS A 550 -11.80 26.98 20.53
N GLY A 551 -12.88 26.79 19.77
CA GLY A 551 -14.14 26.30 20.32
C GLY A 551 -14.14 24.82 20.63
N ALA A 552 -15.31 24.24 20.93
CA ALA A 552 -15.47 22.82 21.26
C ALA A 552 -14.71 21.91 20.28
N LEU A 553 -14.83 22.18 18.98
CA LEU A 553 -14.11 21.46 17.93
C LEU A 553 -12.58 21.69 17.98
N GLY A 554 -12.13 22.93 18.20
CA GLY A 554 -10.70 23.25 18.35
C GLY A 554 -10.09 22.62 19.62
N VAL A 555 -10.86 22.53 20.70
CA VAL A 555 -10.48 21.82 21.93
C VAL A 555 -10.38 20.31 21.66
N ALA A 556 -11.36 19.73 20.97
CA ALA A 556 -11.34 18.31 20.57
C ALA A 556 -10.12 17.99 19.68
N TRP A 557 -9.81 18.87 18.72
CA TRP A 557 -8.61 18.79 17.88
C TRP A 557 -7.33 18.84 18.73
N ASN A 558 -7.20 19.83 19.62
CA ASN A 558 -6.03 19.99 20.47
C ASN A 558 -5.84 18.84 21.47
N ARG A 559 -6.94 18.20 21.90
CA ARG A 559 -6.91 17.06 22.82
C ARG A 559 -6.31 15.80 22.18
N GLY A 560 -6.40 15.68 20.86
CA GLY A 560 -5.83 14.58 20.08
C GLY A 560 -6.86 13.57 19.57
N GLY A 561 -8.05 14.03 19.14
CA GLY A 561 -9.10 13.18 18.57
C GLY A 561 -8.74 12.44 17.28
N HIS A 562 -9.60 11.52 16.90
CA HIS A 562 -9.62 10.88 15.58
C HIS A 562 -10.13 11.88 14.54
N VAL A 563 -9.39 12.10 13.46
CA VAL A 563 -9.80 13.07 12.43
C VAL A 563 -9.84 12.40 11.06
N LEU A 564 -10.96 12.57 10.36
CA LEU A 564 -11.19 12.09 9.00
C LEU A 564 -11.34 13.30 8.09
N VAL A 565 -10.46 13.43 7.09
CA VAL A 565 -10.48 14.50 6.10
C VAL A 565 -10.80 13.93 4.73
N HIS A 566 -12.06 14.04 4.32
CA HIS A 566 -12.58 13.64 3.01
C HIS A 566 -12.15 14.63 1.90
N SER A 567 -12.82 14.52 0.75
CA SER A 567 -12.64 15.42 -0.39
C SER A 567 -12.79 16.89 0.03
N GLY A 568 -11.92 17.75 -0.50
CA GLY A 568 -11.98 19.20 -0.32
C GLY A 568 -11.01 19.91 -1.28
N ASN A 569 -10.87 21.22 -1.13
CA ASN A 569 -9.96 22.02 -1.94
C ASN A 569 -8.65 22.32 -1.18
N LYS A 570 -7.51 22.23 -1.87
CA LYS A 570 -6.17 22.48 -1.33
C LYS A 570 -6.03 23.86 -0.66
N ASP A 571 -6.77 24.86 -1.15
CA ASP A 571 -6.69 26.23 -0.64
C ASP A 571 -7.44 26.42 0.69
N GLU A 572 -8.25 25.43 1.12
CA GLU A 572 -9.04 25.48 2.35
C GLU A 572 -8.21 25.29 3.63
N TYR A 573 -6.99 24.75 3.48
CA TYR A 573 -6.06 24.60 4.60
C TYR A 573 -4.65 25.06 4.18
N PRO A 574 -4.25 26.28 4.56
CA PRO A 574 -2.98 26.87 4.12
C PRO A 574 -1.74 26.15 4.69
N GLY A 575 -1.91 25.26 5.68
CA GLY A 575 -0.83 24.48 6.24
C GLY A 575 -0.42 23.34 5.31
N LYS A 576 0.84 23.31 4.86
CA LYS A 576 1.41 22.21 4.05
C LYS A 576 1.46 20.86 4.79
N GLU A 577 1.15 20.86 6.07
CA GLU A 577 1.16 19.66 6.88
C GLU A 577 0.03 18.72 6.52
N ILE A 578 -1.18 19.18 6.19
CA ILE A 578 -2.34 18.30 5.95
C ILE A 578 -2.80 18.50 4.50
N PRO A 579 -2.57 17.53 3.60
CA PRO A 579 -2.97 17.67 2.21
C PRO A 579 -4.49 17.47 2.08
N ILE A 580 -5.20 18.56 1.77
CA ILE A 580 -6.59 18.50 1.32
C ILE A 580 -6.59 18.37 -0.19
N ARG A 581 -7.34 17.39 -0.69
CA ARG A 581 -7.46 17.13 -2.12
C ARG A 581 -8.78 16.47 -2.45
N LYS A 582 -9.05 16.36 -3.74
CA LYS A 582 -10.20 15.60 -4.23
C LYS A 582 -10.03 14.12 -3.91
N ARG A 583 -11.09 13.52 -3.37
CA ARG A 583 -11.18 12.10 -3.02
C ARG A 583 -12.51 11.56 -3.51
N ARG A 584 -12.59 10.24 -3.71
CA ARG A 584 -13.88 9.61 -3.98
C ARG A 584 -14.75 9.61 -2.71
N PRO A 585 -16.08 9.50 -2.81
CA PRO A 585 -16.95 9.42 -1.65
C PRO A 585 -16.54 8.30 -0.68
N GLY A 586 -16.50 8.61 0.62
CA GLY A 586 -16.11 7.69 1.69
C GLY A 586 -14.59 7.46 1.82
N GLU A 587 -13.77 7.98 0.91
CA GLU A 587 -12.32 7.97 1.04
C GLU A 587 -11.85 9.21 1.83
N ALA A 588 -11.14 8.98 2.93
CA ALA A 588 -10.64 10.05 3.79
C ALA A 588 -9.13 9.90 4.05
N LEU A 589 -8.48 11.00 4.39
CA LEU A 589 -7.21 10.98 5.11
C LEU A 589 -7.50 10.86 6.59
N TYR A 590 -7.07 9.75 7.19
CA TYR A 590 -7.14 9.57 8.62
C TYR A 590 -5.90 10.16 9.31
N ILE A 591 -6.16 10.99 10.31
CA ILE A 591 -5.17 11.72 11.07
C ILE A 591 -5.38 11.42 12.55
N ARG A 592 -4.29 11.03 13.22
CA ARG A 592 -4.22 10.94 14.67
C ARG A 592 -2.89 11.49 15.15
N ARG A 593 -2.92 12.21 16.26
CA ARG A 593 -1.73 12.89 16.78
C ARG A 593 -0.63 11.88 17.09
N ARG A 594 0.59 12.13 16.61
CA ARG A 594 1.78 11.26 16.77
C ARG A 594 1.68 9.88 16.10
N GLN A 595 0.69 9.65 15.25
CA GLN A 595 0.62 8.46 14.40
C GLN A 595 0.86 8.81 12.94
N GLN A 596 1.31 7.83 12.17
CA GLN A 596 1.42 7.98 10.73
C GLN A 596 0.02 8.12 10.14
N ARG A 597 -0.15 9.11 9.26
CA ARG A 597 -1.41 9.31 8.54
C ARG A 597 -1.59 8.22 7.51
N ASP A 598 -2.85 7.89 7.24
CA ASP A 598 -3.19 6.88 6.25
C ASP A 598 -4.41 7.31 5.43
N THR A 599 -4.46 6.91 4.18
CA THR A 599 -5.70 6.98 3.41
C THR A 599 -6.60 5.85 3.89
N VAL A 600 -7.89 6.10 4.05
CA VAL A 600 -8.86 5.11 4.52
C VAL A 600 -10.10 5.13 3.65
N GLN A 601 -10.78 3.99 3.58
CA GLN A 601 -12.14 3.90 3.05
C GLN A 601 -13.06 3.61 4.22
N ILE A 602 -13.98 4.52 4.50
CA ILE A 602 -15.02 4.32 5.51
C ILE A 602 -16.12 3.45 4.91
N ALA A 603 -16.66 2.56 5.74
CA ALA A 603 -17.72 1.66 5.34
C ALA A 603 -19.04 2.40 5.17
N GLN A 604 -19.86 1.87 4.26
CA GLN A 604 -21.20 2.34 3.97
C GLN A 604 -22.22 1.36 4.55
N LEU A 605 -23.29 1.93 5.08
CA LEU A 605 -24.50 1.20 5.45
C LEU A 605 -25.41 1.11 4.21
N PRO A 606 -26.24 0.05 4.12
CA PRO A 606 -27.09 -0.20 2.96
C PRO A 606 -28.22 0.81 2.77
#